data_AF-A0A4S0N3L7-F1
#
_entry.id   AF-A0A4S0N3L7-F1
#
_cell.length_a   1.000
_cell.length_b   1.000
_cell.length_c   1.000
_cell.angle_alpha   90.00
_cell.angle_beta   90.00
_cell.angle_gamma   90.00
#
_symmetry.space_group_name_H-M   'P 1'
#
loop_
_entity.id
_entity.type
_entity.pdbx_description
1 polymer ?
#
loop_
_entity_poly.entity_id
_entity_poly.type
_entity_poly.pdbx_seq_one_letter_code
_entity_poly.pdbx_strand_id
1 'polypeptide(L)'
;GIRRRAVSHNLGALVDDIEAGLVRPAEAQSAFRLAYVRWWLPATLDADPVLRNFRRFQHEHAIEDFREIDDLVRAQASLRVISAIAHGLPAVQGVPRNSELGLLRHQMELQRPSRSIREMIGAMPTSFAKLAPCMLMSPLSIAQYLPPDQALFDVVIFDEASQITTWDAVGAIARAHQTIIVGDPKQLPPTNFFGRNEEDEEVVEHEKDLESILDEAKAAGIPVRDLRWH
;
A
#
# COMPACT_ATOMS: atom_id res chain seq x y z
N GLY A 1 35.64 -15.07 53.21
CA GLY A 1 36.47 -15.56 52.10
C GLY A 1 35.66 -15.62 50.82
N ILE A 2 36.29 -15.45 49.66
CA ILE A 2 35.64 -15.37 48.34
C ILE A 2 34.73 -16.58 48.06
N ARG A 3 35.17 -17.79 48.43
CA ARG A 3 34.36 -19.03 48.37
C ARG A 3 33.01 -18.91 49.07
N ARG A 4 33.00 -18.43 50.31
CA ARG A 4 31.77 -18.28 51.12
C ARG A 4 30.76 -17.33 50.48
N ARG A 5 31.26 -16.28 49.81
CA ARG A 5 30.45 -15.29 49.09
C ARG A 5 29.91 -15.85 47.75
N ALA A 6 30.70 -16.64 47.03
CA ALA A 6 30.23 -17.32 45.83
C ALA A 6 29.11 -18.33 46.13
N VAL A 7 29.27 -19.12 47.20
CA VAL A 7 28.24 -20.06 47.67
C VAL A 7 26.96 -19.34 48.09
N SER A 8 27.04 -18.18 48.77
CA SER A 8 25.85 -17.39 49.11
C SER A 8 25.10 -16.80 47.91
N HIS A 9 25.73 -16.77 46.73
CA HIS A 9 25.10 -16.38 45.47
C HIS A 9 24.66 -17.59 44.62
N ASN A 10 24.53 -18.78 45.22
CA ASN A 10 24.19 -20.04 44.53
C ASN A 10 25.18 -20.48 43.44
N LEU A 11 26.44 -20.02 43.52
CA LEU A 11 27.51 -20.43 42.60
C LEU A 11 28.30 -21.66 43.09
N GLY A 12 27.72 -22.45 44.01
CA GLY A 12 28.40 -23.58 44.64
C GLY A 12 28.94 -24.60 43.62
N ALA A 13 28.11 -25.03 42.67
CA ALA A 13 28.52 -25.97 41.63
C ALA A 13 29.69 -25.46 40.77
N LEU A 14 29.68 -24.17 40.40
CA LEU A 14 30.78 -23.56 39.65
C LEU A 14 32.08 -23.50 40.47
N VAL A 15 31.97 -23.24 41.77
CA VAL A 15 33.12 -23.26 42.69
C VAL A 15 33.71 -24.67 42.77
N ASP A 16 32.86 -25.68 42.94
CA ASP A 16 33.27 -27.07 43.02
C ASP A 16 33.93 -27.53 41.69
N ASP A 17 33.39 -27.12 40.55
CA ASP A 17 33.96 -27.40 39.22
C ASP A 17 35.33 -26.72 38.99
N ILE A 18 35.53 -25.53 39.54
CA ILE A 18 36.83 -24.84 39.51
C ILE A 18 37.83 -25.52 40.46
N GLU A 19 37.39 -25.89 41.67
CA GLU A 19 38.22 -26.57 42.68
C GLU A 19 38.64 -27.98 42.21
N ALA A 20 37.77 -28.68 41.47
CA ALA A 20 38.04 -29.98 40.86
C ALA A 20 38.89 -29.88 39.57
N GLY A 21 39.19 -28.67 39.08
CA GLY A 21 39.95 -28.45 37.84
C GLY A 21 39.18 -28.74 36.55
N LEU A 22 37.85 -28.94 36.64
CA LEU A 22 36.97 -29.16 35.49
C LEU A 22 36.73 -27.87 34.69
N VAL A 23 36.74 -26.73 35.37
CA VAL A 23 36.66 -25.39 34.76
C VAL A 23 37.92 -24.60 35.09
N ARG A 24 38.64 -24.15 34.06
CA ARG A 24 39.79 -23.28 34.26
C ARG A 24 39.33 -21.92 34.81
N PRO A 25 40.05 -21.30 35.76
CA PRO A 25 39.66 -19.99 36.30
C PRO A 25 39.44 -18.91 35.23
N ALA A 26 40.23 -18.95 34.15
CA ALA A 26 40.09 -18.03 33.02
C ALA A 26 38.77 -18.22 32.22
N GLU A 27 38.14 -19.39 32.32
CA GLU A 27 36.91 -19.76 31.60
C GLU A 27 35.66 -19.69 32.47
N ALA A 28 35.81 -19.42 33.77
CA ALA A 28 34.72 -19.43 34.75
C ALA A 28 33.52 -18.56 34.33
N GLN A 29 33.78 -17.39 33.74
CA GLN A 29 32.72 -16.48 33.29
C GLN A 29 31.94 -17.06 32.09
N SER A 30 32.64 -17.64 31.12
CA SER A 30 32.02 -18.26 29.95
C SER A 30 31.24 -19.52 30.33
N ALA A 31 31.80 -20.35 31.21
CA ALA A 31 31.16 -21.53 31.76
C ALA A 31 29.86 -21.15 32.50
N PHE A 32 29.91 -20.12 33.36
CA PHE A 32 28.73 -19.59 34.04
C PHE A 32 27.66 -19.10 33.07
N ARG A 33 28.03 -18.28 32.07
CA ARG A 33 27.07 -17.76 31.08
C ARG A 33 26.39 -18.89 30.31
N LEU A 34 27.16 -19.88 29.87
CA LEU A 34 26.62 -21.03 29.14
C LEU A 34 25.65 -21.84 30.02
N ALA A 35 26.02 -22.13 31.27
CA ALA A 35 25.18 -22.85 32.21
C ALA A 35 23.89 -22.07 32.52
N TYR A 36 24.00 -20.76 32.75
CA TYR A 36 22.86 -19.88 32.98
C TYR A 36 21.89 -19.88 31.78
N VAL A 37 22.40 -19.70 30.55
CA VAL A 37 21.57 -19.73 29.34
C VAL A 37 20.92 -21.10 29.16
N ARG A 38 21.65 -22.20 29.36
CA ARG A 38 21.10 -23.56 29.26
C ARG A 38 19.98 -23.84 30.27
N TRP A 39 20.05 -23.23 31.46
CA TRP A 39 19.00 -23.35 32.47
C TRP A 39 17.80 -22.47 32.16
N TRP A 40 18.03 -21.21 31.80
CA TRP A 40 16.98 -20.20 31.62
C TRP A 40 16.22 -20.34 30.29
N LEU A 41 16.93 -20.70 29.21
CA LEU A 41 16.37 -20.68 27.85
C LEU A 41 15.20 -21.67 27.67
N PRO A 42 15.27 -22.95 28.10
CA PRO A 42 14.14 -23.86 27.97
C PRO A 42 12.91 -23.36 28.74
N ALA A 43 13.10 -22.91 29.99
CA ALA A 43 11.99 -22.39 30.81
C ALA A 43 11.31 -21.18 30.19
N THR A 44 12.09 -20.31 29.53
CA THR A 44 11.56 -19.12 28.84
C THR A 44 10.85 -19.49 27.55
N LEU A 45 11.41 -20.41 26.76
CA LEU A 45 10.78 -20.90 25.53
C LEU A 45 9.47 -21.64 25.82
N ASP A 46 9.42 -22.44 26.89
CA ASP A 46 8.25 -23.22 27.27
C ASP A 46 7.11 -22.35 27.85
N ALA A 47 7.46 -21.21 28.45
CA ALA A 47 6.49 -20.26 28.99
C ALA A 47 5.71 -19.49 27.90
N ASP A 48 6.27 -19.38 26.69
CA ASP A 48 5.64 -18.71 25.56
C ASP A 48 5.13 -19.75 24.53
N PRO A 49 3.80 -19.91 24.36
CA PRO A 49 3.24 -20.86 23.40
C PRO A 49 3.68 -20.63 21.95
N VAL A 50 3.96 -19.38 21.56
CA VAL A 50 4.44 -19.05 20.20
C VAL A 50 5.86 -19.58 20.02
N LEU A 51 6.76 -19.29 20.97
CA LEU A 51 8.15 -19.76 20.89
C LEU A 51 8.26 -21.29 21.02
N ARG A 52 7.47 -21.89 21.91
CA ARG A 52 7.42 -23.35 22.11
C ARG A 52 6.98 -24.11 20.85
N ASN A 53 5.99 -23.57 20.16
CA ASN A 53 5.40 -24.20 18.97
C ASN A 53 6.05 -23.72 17.67
N PHE A 54 6.94 -22.73 17.71
CA PHE A 54 7.61 -22.24 16.52
C PHE A 54 8.46 -23.36 15.91
N ARG A 55 8.13 -23.72 14.67
CA ARG A 55 8.88 -24.68 13.86
C ARG A 55 9.34 -23.94 12.63
N ARG A 56 10.63 -23.55 12.62
CA ARG A 56 11.22 -22.78 11.51
C ARG A 56 10.87 -23.38 10.15
N PHE A 57 11.09 -24.69 9.96
CA PHE A 57 10.80 -25.36 8.70
C PHE A 57 9.34 -25.26 8.25
N GLN A 58 8.37 -25.37 9.17
CA GLN A 58 6.95 -25.22 8.83
C GLN A 58 6.61 -23.78 8.45
N HIS A 59 7.22 -22.81 9.12
CA HIS A 59 7.00 -21.40 8.83
C HIS A 59 7.60 -20.99 7.48
N GLU A 60 8.85 -21.40 7.20
CA GLU A 60 9.51 -21.15 5.92
C GLU A 60 8.73 -21.81 4.77
N HIS A 61 8.26 -23.05 4.96
CA HIS A 61 7.45 -23.74 3.96
C HIS A 61 6.10 -23.04 3.73
N ALA A 62 5.43 -22.57 4.77
CA ALA A 62 4.19 -21.79 4.62
C ALA A 62 4.40 -20.47 3.87
N ILE A 63 5.55 -19.82 4.03
CA ILE A 63 5.92 -18.62 3.27
C ILE A 63 6.16 -18.97 1.80
N GLU A 64 6.84 -20.08 1.51
CA GLU A 64 7.06 -20.58 0.15
C GLU A 64 5.73 -20.91 -0.53
N ASP A 65 4.87 -21.69 0.12
CA ASP A 65 3.53 -22.05 -0.37
C ASP A 65 2.68 -20.81 -0.65
N PHE A 66 2.69 -19.83 0.26
CA PHE A 66 1.95 -18.58 0.08
C PHE A 66 2.44 -17.82 -1.16
N ARG A 67 3.75 -17.71 -1.36
CA ARG A 67 4.34 -17.03 -2.52
C ARG A 67 3.97 -17.73 -3.82
N GLU A 68 4.05 -19.07 -3.85
CA GLU A 68 3.68 -19.85 -5.04
C GLU A 68 2.20 -19.65 -5.39
N ILE A 69 1.32 -19.72 -4.39
CA ILE A 69 -0.12 -19.50 -4.60
C ILE A 69 -0.41 -18.06 -5.04
N ASP A 70 0.22 -17.06 -4.43
CA ASP A 70 0.06 -15.65 -4.81
C ASP A 70 0.48 -15.42 -6.28
N ASP A 71 1.62 -15.98 -6.69
CA ASP A 71 2.11 -15.88 -8.06
C ASP A 71 1.16 -16.58 -9.05
N LEU A 72 0.61 -17.75 -8.70
CA LEU A 72 -0.39 -18.45 -9.51
C LEU A 72 -1.68 -17.62 -9.65
N VAL A 73 -2.17 -17.05 -8.56
CA VAL A 73 -3.37 -16.19 -8.58
C VAL A 73 -3.10 -14.95 -9.41
N ARG A 74 -1.97 -14.28 -9.23
CA ARG A 74 -1.57 -13.09 -10.00
C ARG A 74 -1.50 -13.39 -11.49
N ALA A 75 -0.91 -14.53 -11.87
CA ALA A 75 -0.83 -14.95 -13.26
C ALA A 75 -2.21 -15.19 -13.91
N GLN A 76 -3.19 -15.67 -13.15
CA GLN A 76 -4.54 -15.95 -13.66
C GLN A 76 -5.53 -14.79 -13.50
N ALA A 77 -5.30 -13.87 -12.55
CA ALA A 77 -6.20 -12.78 -12.23
C ALA A 77 -6.47 -11.88 -13.43
N SER A 78 -5.42 -11.51 -14.16
CA SER A 78 -5.53 -10.64 -15.35
C SER A 78 -6.45 -11.24 -16.41
N LEU A 79 -6.33 -12.54 -16.70
CA LEU A 79 -7.20 -13.23 -17.67
C LEU A 79 -8.66 -13.25 -17.20
N ARG A 80 -8.88 -13.45 -15.89
CA ARG A 80 -10.22 -13.45 -15.31
C ARG A 80 -10.87 -12.06 -15.41
N VAL A 81 -10.11 -11.00 -15.12
CA VAL A 81 -10.56 -9.60 -15.28
C VAL A 81 -10.88 -9.29 -16.73
N ILE A 82 -9.98 -9.62 -17.67
CA ILE A 82 -10.21 -9.41 -19.11
C ILE A 82 -11.46 -10.16 -19.57
N SER A 83 -11.64 -11.42 -19.16
CA SER A 83 -12.82 -12.20 -19.54
C SER A 83 -14.11 -11.61 -18.98
N ALA A 84 -14.09 -11.12 -17.74
CA ALA A 84 -15.26 -10.50 -17.12
C ALA A 84 -15.66 -9.22 -17.86
N ILE A 85 -14.68 -8.39 -18.27
CA ILE A 85 -14.91 -7.18 -19.05
C ILE A 85 -15.43 -7.53 -20.46
N ALA A 86 -14.82 -8.52 -21.12
CA ALA A 86 -15.17 -8.90 -22.48
C ALA A 86 -16.59 -9.47 -22.62
N HIS A 87 -17.14 -10.13 -21.59
CA HIS A 87 -18.49 -10.70 -21.63
C HIS A 87 -19.60 -9.66 -21.84
N GLY A 88 -19.35 -8.38 -21.56
CA GLY A 88 -20.33 -7.30 -21.76
C GLY A 88 -20.25 -6.58 -23.10
N LEU A 89 -19.27 -6.91 -23.96
CA LEU A 89 -18.94 -6.15 -25.16
C LEU A 89 -19.14 -6.99 -26.44
N PRO A 90 -19.70 -6.40 -27.52
CA PRO A 90 -19.83 -7.09 -28.79
C PRO A 90 -18.45 -7.32 -29.44
N ALA A 91 -18.35 -8.36 -30.27
CA ALA A 91 -17.16 -8.57 -31.10
C ALA A 91 -16.95 -7.37 -32.05
N VAL A 92 -15.69 -6.99 -32.29
CA VAL A 92 -15.33 -5.80 -33.09
C VAL A 92 -16.01 -5.78 -34.47
N GLN A 93 -16.11 -6.94 -35.14
CA GLN A 93 -16.75 -7.04 -36.46
C GLN A 93 -18.29 -6.97 -36.42
N GLY A 94 -18.89 -7.22 -35.25
CA GLY A 94 -20.33 -7.16 -35.04
C GLY A 94 -20.85 -5.76 -34.64
N VAL A 95 -19.98 -4.77 -34.50
CA VAL A 95 -20.34 -3.41 -34.08
C VAL A 95 -20.99 -2.63 -35.24
N PRO A 96 -22.27 -2.22 -35.12
CA PRO A 96 -22.93 -1.40 -36.14
C PRO A 96 -22.24 -0.05 -36.30
N ARG A 97 -22.08 0.45 -37.54
CA ARG A 97 -21.45 1.75 -37.81
C ARG A 97 -22.13 2.94 -37.12
N ASN A 98 -23.47 2.89 -36.98
CA ASN A 98 -24.27 3.95 -36.36
C ASN A 98 -24.48 3.74 -34.84
N SER A 99 -23.52 3.10 -34.15
CA SER A 99 -23.56 2.86 -32.70
C SER A 99 -22.48 3.65 -31.97
N GLU A 100 -22.58 3.77 -30.64
CA GLU A 100 -21.57 4.35 -29.75
C GLU A 100 -20.17 3.77 -30.04
N LEU A 101 -20.06 2.44 -30.07
CA LEU A 101 -18.82 1.73 -30.36
C LEU A 101 -18.39 1.86 -31.84
N GLY A 102 -19.35 2.02 -32.75
CA GLY A 102 -19.08 2.26 -34.17
C GLY A 102 -18.40 3.61 -34.40
N LEU A 103 -18.84 4.64 -33.68
CA LEU A 103 -18.22 5.96 -33.65
C LEU A 103 -16.79 5.90 -33.10
N LEU A 104 -16.59 5.20 -31.97
CA LEU A 104 -15.25 5.01 -31.40
C LEU A 104 -14.31 4.33 -32.39
N ARG A 105 -14.74 3.23 -33.00
CA ARG A 105 -13.96 2.52 -34.00
C ARG A 105 -13.60 3.43 -35.18
N HIS A 106 -14.56 4.19 -35.69
CA HIS A 106 -14.31 5.13 -36.78
C HIS A 106 -13.24 6.16 -36.40
N GLN A 107 -13.31 6.73 -35.19
CA GLN A 107 -12.31 7.70 -34.71
C GLN A 107 -10.93 7.07 -34.53
N MET A 108 -10.83 5.80 -34.13
CA MET A 108 -9.57 5.05 -34.04
C MET A 108 -8.92 4.75 -35.40
N GLU A 109 -9.71 4.68 -36.48
CA GLU A 109 -9.22 4.45 -37.85
C GLU A 109 -8.64 5.73 -38.50
N LEU A 110 -8.94 6.92 -37.96
CA LEU A 110 -8.46 8.19 -38.48
C LEU A 110 -7.01 8.46 -38.09
N GLN A 111 -6.18 8.93 -39.03
CA GLN A 111 -4.83 9.43 -38.72
C GLN A 111 -4.84 10.63 -37.77
N ARG A 112 -5.91 11.43 -37.82
CA ARG A 112 -6.15 12.56 -36.94
C ARG A 112 -7.62 12.51 -36.47
N PRO A 113 -7.88 11.97 -35.27
CA PRO A 113 -9.22 11.97 -34.69
C PRO A 113 -9.78 13.40 -34.62
N SER A 114 -11.04 13.56 -35.01
CA SER A 114 -11.69 14.87 -35.08
C SER A 114 -12.46 15.24 -33.82
N ARG A 115 -12.56 14.33 -32.86
CA ARG A 115 -13.24 14.51 -31.58
C ARG A 115 -12.26 14.41 -30.41
N SER A 116 -12.44 15.29 -29.44
CA SER A 116 -11.73 15.23 -28.17
C SER A 116 -12.14 14.00 -27.35
N ILE A 117 -11.29 13.62 -26.38
CA ILE A 117 -11.60 12.53 -25.44
C ILE A 117 -12.93 12.79 -24.73
N ARG A 118 -13.18 14.03 -24.29
CA ARG A 118 -14.43 14.42 -23.63
C ARG A 118 -15.65 14.19 -24.51
N GLU A 119 -15.59 14.61 -25.78
CA GLU A 119 -16.69 14.40 -26.74
C GLU A 119 -16.91 12.91 -27.02
N MET A 120 -15.84 12.12 -27.05
CA MET A 120 -15.94 10.68 -27.23
C MET A 120 -16.61 9.99 -26.05
N ILE A 121 -16.24 10.37 -24.83
CA ILE A 121 -16.86 9.87 -23.61
C ILE A 121 -18.34 10.25 -23.56
N GLY A 122 -18.66 11.53 -23.82
CA GLY A 122 -20.04 12.01 -23.86
C GLY A 122 -20.90 11.37 -24.97
N ALA A 123 -20.28 10.94 -26.08
CA ALA A 123 -20.97 10.22 -27.15
C ALA A 123 -21.20 8.72 -26.86
N MET A 124 -20.73 8.20 -25.72
CA MET A 124 -20.85 6.79 -25.33
C MET A 124 -21.46 6.59 -23.93
N PRO A 125 -22.65 7.15 -23.63
CA PRO A 125 -23.23 7.12 -22.29
C PRO A 125 -23.50 5.69 -21.77
N THR A 126 -23.71 4.70 -22.64
CA THR A 126 -24.05 3.33 -22.22
C THR A 126 -22.88 2.34 -22.35
N SER A 127 -21.97 2.58 -23.28
CA SER A 127 -20.86 1.67 -23.60
C SER A 127 -19.56 2.03 -22.88
N PHE A 128 -19.37 3.30 -22.50
CA PHE A 128 -18.10 3.76 -21.95
C PHE A 128 -17.73 3.06 -20.64
N ALA A 129 -18.68 2.94 -19.69
CA ALA A 129 -18.45 2.24 -18.43
C ALA A 129 -18.17 0.73 -18.61
N LYS A 130 -18.65 0.12 -19.70
CA LYS A 130 -18.35 -1.28 -20.03
C LYS A 130 -16.95 -1.44 -20.63
N LEU A 131 -16.51 -0.44 -21.41
CA LEU A 131 -15.17 -0.41 -22.01
C LEU A 131 -14.08 -0.12 -20.98
N ALA A 132 -14.32 0.88 -20.13
CA ALA A 132 -13.37 1.37 -19.13
C ALA A 132 -14.03 1.37 -17.74
N PRO A 133 -14.27 0.19 -17.14
CA PRO A 133 -14.93 0.08 -15.83
C PRO A 133 -14.05 0.57 -14.68
N CYS A 134 -12.73 0.64 -14.89
CA CYS A 134 -11.75 1.18 -13.94
C CYS A 134 -10.86 2.17 -14.69
N MET A 135 -10.63 3.34 -14.09
CA MET A 135 -9.86 4.43 -14.68
C MET A 135 -8.79 4.90 -13.71
N LEU A 136 -7.61 5.18 -14.24
CA LEU A 136 -6.51 5.82 -13.53
C LEU A 136 -6.30 7.20 -14.14
N MET A 137 -6.55 8.25 -13.36
CA MET A 137 -6.51 9.63 -13.83
C MET A 137 -6.00 10.55 -12.74
N SER A 138 -5.24 11.58 -13.12
CA SER A 138 -4.98 12.71 -12.23
C SER A 138 -6.26 13.53 -12.00
N PRO A 139 -6.36 14.29 -10.90
CA PRO A 139 -7.49 15.18 -10.67
C PRO A 139 -7.79 16.14 -11.84
N LEU A 140 -6.73 16.70 -12.44
CA LEU A 140 -6.86 17.55 -13.63
C LEU A 140 -7.47 16.80 -14.83
N SER A 141 -7.03 15.56 -15.06
CA SER A 141 -7.56 14.73 -16.16
C SER A 141 -9.05 14.43 -15.98
N ILE A 142 -9.49 14.20 -14.74
CA ILE A 142 -10.91 14.00 -14.41
C ILE A 142 -11.71 15.24 -14.82
N ALA A 143 -11.25 16.43 -14.41
CA ALA A 143 -11.90 17.70 -14.75
C ALA A 143 -11.90 17.97 -16.27
N GLN A 144 -10.84 17.56 -16.98
CA GLN A 144 -10.66 17.79 -18.42
C GLN A 144 -11.46 16.82 -19.30
N TYR A 145 -11.57 15.54 -18.92
CA TYR A 145 -12.08 14.51 -19.81
C TYR A 145 -13.49 14.02 -19.46
N LEU A 146 -13.89 14.00 -18.18
CA LEU A 146 -15.19 13.46 -17.80
C LEU A 146 -16.30 14.52 -17.91
N PRO A 147 -17.34 14.31 -18.74
CA PRO A 147 -18.52 15.17 -18.79
C PRO A 147 -19.23 15.23 -17.43
N PRO A 148 -19.82 16.37 -17.04
CA PRO A 148 -20.49 16.52 -15.75
C PRO A 148 -21.76 15.67 -15.61
N ASP A 149 -22.37 15.29 -16.72
CA ASP A 149 -23.58 14.48 -16.84
C ASP A 149 -23.31 12.98 -16.93
N GLN A 150 -22.05 12.56 -16.84
CA GLN A 150 -21.69 11.14 -16.82
C GLN A 150 -22.18 10.46 -15.53
N ALA A 151 -22.57 9.19 -15.65
CA ALA A 151 -22.92 8.36 -14.50
C ALA A 151 -21.79 8.33 -13.46
N LEU A 152 -22.18 8.32 -12.18
CA LEU A 152 -21.24 8.26 -11.06
C LEU A 152 -20.54 6.90 -11.02
N PHE A 153 -19.29 6.91 -10.57
CA PHE A 153 -18.56 5.71 -10.22
C PHE A 153 -19.05 5.18 -8.88
N ASP A 154 -18.93 3.86 -8.67
CA ASP A 154 -19.23 3.28 -7.36
C ASP A 154 -18.24 3.76 -6.30
N VAL A 155 -16.95 3.82 -6.66
CA VAL A 155 -15.86 4.19 -5.76
C VAL A 155 -14.82 5.05 -6.49
N VAL A 156 -14.33 6.08 -5.80
CA VAL A 156 -13.08 6.77 -6.13
C VAL A 156 -12.03 6.49 -5.06
N ILE A 157 -10.80 6.20 -5.48
CA ILE A 157 -9.67 5.94 -4.59
C ILE A 157 -8.61 6.99 -4.87
N PHE A 158 -8.24 7.76 -3.85
CA PHE A 158 -7.07 8.64 -3.88
C PHE A 158 -5.89 7.85 -3.32
N ASP A 159 -4.91 7.59 -4.19
CA ASP A 159 -3.60 7.08 -3.79
C ASP A 159 -2.65 8.27 -3.61
N GLU A 160 -1.71 8.15 -2.66
CA GLU A 160 -0.83 9.25 -2.23
C GLU A 160 -1.57 10.55 -1.92
N ALA A 161 -2.68 10.44 -1.19
CA ALA A 161 -3.59 11.54 -0.89
C ALA A 161 -2.95 12.71 -0.12
N SER A 162 -1.81 12.51 0.54
CA SER A 162 -1.00 13.58 1.14
C SER A 162 -0.46 14.57 0.10
N GLN A 163 -0.35 14.16 -1.17
CA GLN A 163 0.12 14.99 -2.29
C GLN A 163 -1.01 15.64 -3.10
N ILE A 164 -2.27 15.47 -2.70
CA ILE A 164 -3.43 15.98 -3.44
C ILE A 164 -4.09 17.10 -2.63
N THR A 165 -4.19 18.29 -3.21
CA THR A 165 -4.86 19.43 -2.58
C THR A 165 -6.37 19.17 -2.45
N THR A 166 -6.98 19.74 -1.41
CA THR A 166 -8.42 19.56 -1.17
C THR A 166 -9.27 19.95 -2.38
N TRP A 167 -9.00 21.09 -3.02
CA TRP A 167 -9.81 21.57 -4.16
C TRP A 167 -9.66 20.74 -5.43
N ASP A 168 -8.47 20.19 -5.69
CA ASP A 168 -8.26 19.30 -6.83
C ASP A 168 -9.07 18.01 -6.68
N ALA A 169 -9.22 17.52 -5.44
CA ALA A 169 -9.94 16.30 -5.16
C ALA A 169 -11.47 16.44 -5.19
N VAL A 170 -12.03 17.63 -4.94
CA VAL A 170 -13.50 17.85 -4.88
C VAL A 170 -14.20 17.35 -6.15
N GLY A 171 -13.63 17.66 -7.33
CA GLY A 171 -14.22 17.26 -8.60
C GLY A 171 -14.25 15.74 -8.82
N ALA A 172 -13.31 15.00 -8.23
CA ALA A 172 -13.27 13.54 -8.27
C ALA A 172 -14.20 12.92 -7.22
N ILE A 173 -14.27 13.47 -6.01
CA ILE A 173 -15.23 13.05 -4.97
C ILE A 173 -16.67 13.15 -5.47
N ALA A 174 -17.02 14.27 -6.10
CA ALA A 174 -18.37 14.53 -6.58
C ALA A 174 -18.83 13.55 -7.69
N ARG A 175 -17.91 12.76 -8.25
CA ARG A 175 -18.17 11.81 -9.34
C ARG A 175 -18.28 10.36 -8.87
N ALA A 176 -18.28 10.10 -7.57
CA ALA A 176 -18.41 8.76 -7.03
C ALA A 176 -19.40 8.67 -5.86
N HIS A 177 -19.96 7.49 -5.64
CA HIS A 177 -20.81 7.20 -4.49
C HIS A 177 -20.02 7.01 -3.19
N GLN A 178 -18.80 6.50 -3.29
CA GLN A 178 -17.91 6.28 -2.15
C GLN A 178 -16.51 6.81 -2.46
N THR A 179 -15.83 7.30 -1.42
CA THR A 179 -14.46 7.81 -1.51
C THR A 179 -13.58 7.06 -0.53
N ILE A 180 -12.42 6.60 -1.00
CA ILE A 180 -11.35 6.02 -0.20
C ILE A 180 -10.13 6.93 -0.34
N ILE A 181 -9.55 7.33 0.78
CA ILE A 181 -8.38 8.22 0.84
C ILE A 181 -7.23 7.42 1.44
N VAL A 182 -6.19 7.19 0.65
CA VAL A 182 -5.00 6.43 1.03
C VAL A 182 -3.79 7.34 0.93
N GLY A 183 -3.00 7.43 2.00
CA GLY A 183 -1.78 8.22 2.02
C GLY A 183 -1.11 8.19 3.38
N ASP A 184 0.10 8.73 3.46
CA ASP A 184 0.88 8.81 4.69
C ASP A 184 0.92 10.26 5.22
N PRO A 185 0.42 10.53 6.45
CA PRO A 185 0.49 11.88 7.05
C PRO A 185 1.91 12.40 7.28
N LYS A 186 2.93 11.54 7.21
CA LYS A 186 4.32 11.93 7.41
C LYS A 186 5.02 12.31 6.11
N GLN A 187 4.39 12.07 4.95
CA GLN A 187 4.92 12.56 3.69
C GLN A 187 4.73 14.07 3.56
N LEU A 188 5.48 14.69 2.65
CA LEU A 188 5.39 16.12 2.39
C LEU A 188 3.99 16.49 1.87
N PRO A 189 3.43 17.64 2.28
CA PRO A 189 2.18 18.15 1.72
C PRO A 189 2.37 18.63 0.28
N PRO A 190 1.27 18.92 -0.45
CA PRO A 190 1.35 19.44 -1.80
C PRO A 190 1.98 20.84 -1.78
N THR A 191 2.93 21.08 -2.68
CA THR A 191 3.62 22.38 -2.82
C THR A 191 3.13 23.14 -4.05
N ASN A 192 3.07 24.47 -3.95
CA ASN A 192 2.52 25.31 -5.00
C ASN A 192 3.62 25.71 -6.03
N PHE A 193 3.87 24.87 -7.04
CA PHE A 193 4.96 25.09 -8.02
C PHE A 193 4.63 26.13 -9.13
N PHE A 194 3.38 26.59 -9.24
CA PHE A 194 2.89 27.42 -10.36
C PHE A 194 2.94 28.94 -10.12
N GLY A 195 3.56 29.41 -9.04
CA GLY A 195 3.61 30.84 -8.68
C GLY A 195 4.73 31.68 -9.30
N ARG A 196 5.61 31.11 -10.13
CA ARG A 196 6.71 31.87 -10.78
C ARG A 196 6.25 32.51 -12.08
N ASN A 197 5.59 33.67 -11.97
CA ASN A 197 5.77 34.70 -12.99
C ASN A 197 7.06 35.46 -12.67
N GLU A 198 7.91 35.55 -13.67
CA GLU A 198 9.15 36.34 -13.70
C GLU A 198 8.81 37.83 -13.49
N GLU A 199 9.72 38.57 -12.85
CA GLU A 199 9.60 39.98 -12.40
C GLU A 199 9.09 40.16 -10.95
N ASP A 200 9.89 39.75 -9.97
CA ASP A 200 10.24 40.60 -8.82
C ASP A 200 11.30 39.89 -7.94
N GLU A 201 12.50 40.47 -7.90
CA GLU A 201 13.59 40.09 -6.99
C GLU A 201 13.25 40.57 -5.57
N GLU A 202 12.53 39.77 -4.78
CA GLU A 202 12.57 39.69 -3.29
C GLU A 202 11.43 38.83 -2.70
N VAL A 203 11.26 37.57 -3.13
CA VAL A 203 10.42 36.62 -2.38
C VAL A 203 11.13 35.27 -2.28
N VAL A 204 11.91 35.08 -1.23
CA VAL A 204 12.25 33.75 -0.72
C VAL A 204 11.51 33.59 0.60
N GLU A 205 10.91 32.41 0.77
CA GLU A 205 10.29 31.90 2.00
C GLU A 205 8.78 32.16 2.12
N HIS A 206 8.00 31.47 1.29
CA HIS A 206 7.01 30.48 1.73
C HIS A 206 6.45 29.79 0.49
N GLU A 207 7.04 28.66 0.09
CA GLU A 207 6.24 27.59 -0.49
C GLU A 207 5.18 27.28 0.56
N LYS A 208 3.99 27.86 0.43
CA LYS A 208 2.90 27.61 1.40
C LYS A 208 2.46 26.17 1.17
N ASP A 209 2.76 25.32 2.14
CA ASP A 209 2.18 23.98 2.23
C ASP A 209 0.66 24.11 2.09
N LEU A 210 0.11 23.40 1.12
CA LEU A 210 -1.32 23.40 0.86
C LEU A 210 -1.98 22.32 1.73
N GLU A 211 -3.24 22.54 2.10
CA GLU A 211 -3.98 21.51 2.82
C GLU A 211 -4.27 20.34 1.89
N SER A 212 -3.78 19.16 2.29
CA SER A 212 -4.02 17.92 1.56
C SER A 212 -5.42 17.39 1.88
N ILE A 213 -6.01 16.66 0.94
CA ILE A 213 -7.28 15.96 1.21
C ILE A 213 -7.14 14.94 2.35
N LEU A 214 -5.95 14.38 2.57
CA LEU A 214 -5.70 13.46 3.68
C LEU A 214 -5.82 14.17 5.04
N ASP A 215 -5.25 15.37 5.16
CA ASP A 215 -5.28 16.16 6.40
C ASP A 215 -6.68 16.71 6.66
N GLU A 216 -7.33 17.25 5.63
CA GLU A 216 -8.71 17.73 5.70
C GLU A 216 -9.67 16.62 6.14
N ALA A 217 -9.55 15.41 5.56
CA ALA A 217 -10.38 14.27 5.93
C ALA A 217 -10.21 13.88 7.42
N LYS A 218 -8.98 13.95 7.94
CA LYS A 218 -8.68 13.71 9.35
C LYS A 218 -9.25 14.80 10.25
N ALA A 219 -9.08 16.06 9.87
CA ALA A 219 -9.63 17.22 10.59
C ALA A 219 -11.16 17.19 10.65
N ALA A 220 -11.81 16.75 9.57
CA ALA A 220 -13.26 16.55 9.48
C ALA A 220 -13.78 15.35 10.30
N GLY A 221 -12.90 14.55 10.92
CA GLY A 221 -13.27 13.41 11.76
C GLY A 221 -13.70 12.17 10.97
N ILE A 222 -13.29 12.05 9.70
CA ILE A 222 -13.55 10.84 8.90
C ILE A 222 -12.81 9.65 9.54
N PRO A 223 -13.45 8.46 9.68
CA PRO A 223 -12.80 7.31 10.31
C PRO A 223 -11.49 6.90 9.62
N VAL A 224 -10.41 6.88 10.40
CA VAL A 224 -9.07 6.49 9.94
C VAL A 224 -8.78 5.03 10.29
N ARG A 225 -8.10 4.32 9.40
CA ARG A 225 -7.55 2.99 9.67
C ARG A 225 -6.07 2.96 9.30
N ASP A 226 -5.22 2.68 10.28
CA ASP A 226 -3.80 2.49 10.04
C ASP A 226 -3.53 1.07 9.54
N LEU A 227 -2.76 0.96 8.45
CA LEU A 227 -2.24 -0.31 7.98
C LEU A 227 -1.10 -0.72 8.93
N ARG A 228 -1.29 -1.83 9.65
CA ARG A 228 -0.34 -2.34 10.66
C ARG A 228 0.88 -3.08 10.06
N TRP A 229 1.01 -3.09 8.74
CA TRP A 229 1.99 -3.86 8.00
C TRP A 229 2.61 -2.96 6.92
N HIS A 230 3.94 -2.97 6.83
CA HIS A 230 4.75 -2.28 5.84
C HIS A 230 5.63 -3.30 5.13
#